data_AF-A0A850PCH4-F1
#
_entry.id   AF-A0A850PCH4-F1
#
_cell.length_a   1.000
_cell.length_b   1.000
_cell.length_c   1.000
_cell.angle_alpha   90.00
_cell.angle_beta   90.00
_cell.angle_gamma   90.00
#
_symmetry.space_group_name_H-M   'P 1'
#
loop_
_entity.id
_entity.type
_entity.pdbx_description
1 polymer ?
#
loop_
_entity_poly.entity_id
_entity_poly.type
_entity_poly.pdbx_seq_one_letter_code
_entity_poly.pdbx_strand_id
1 'polypeptide(L)'
;DEAAPGVEAEVLAGLALARRRRLGPFRPLAADDEGTSGPDEEGLRQRDLGVLARAGFARDVALRVIGMEAEDAMALVIALKSS
;
A
#
# COMPACT_ATOMS: atom_id res chain seq x y z
N ASP A 1 9.71 -19.81 3.77
CA ASP A 1 8.71 -19.04 4.54
C ASP A 1 7.50 -18.89 3.65
N GLU A 2 6.52 -19.78 3.77
CA GLU A 2 5.30 -19.74 2.96
C GLU A 2 4.26 -18.97 3.77
N ALA A 3 3.88 -17.78 3.32
CA ALA A 3 2.89 -16.96 4.01
C ALA A 3 1.59 -17.77 4.15
N ALA A 4 1.05 -17.85 5.36
CA ALA A 4 -0.21 -18.55 5.58
C ALA A 4 -1.30 -17.98 4.63
N PRO A 5 -2.17 -18.82 4.05
CA PRO A 5 -3.09 -18.41 2.99
C PRO A 5 -4.02 -17.24 3.38
N GLY A 6 -4.33 -17.08 4.67
CA GLY A 6 -5.09 -15.93 5.17
C GLY A 6 -4.33 -14.60 5.09
N VAL A 7 -3.02 -14.62 5.35
CA VAL A 7 -2.17 -13.41 5.26
C VAL A 7 -2.10 -12.91 3.82
N GLU A 8 -2.00 -13.81 2.85
CA GLU A 8 -1.95 -13.42 1.44
C GLU A 8 -3.27 -12.78 0.97
N ALA A 9 -4.41 -13.33 1.41
CA ALA A 9 -5.71 -12.73 1.15
C ALA A 9 -5.85 -11.34 1.79
N GLU A 10 -5.35 -11.15 3.02
CA GLU A 10 -5.34 -9.85 3.69
C GLU A 10 -4.43 -8.83 2.99
N VAL A 11 -3.27 -9.25 2.48
CA VAL A 11 -2.38 -8.40 1.69
C VAL A 11 -3.06 -7.95 0.40
N LEU A 12 -3.73 -8.86 -0.32
CA LEU A 12 -4.48 -8.52 -1.54
C LEU A 12 -5.63 -7.54 -1.25
N ALA A 13 -6.37 -7.76 -0.16
CA ALA A 13 -7.42 -6.82 0.28
C ALA A 13 -6.84 -5.45 0.68
N GLY A 14 -5.69 -5.44 1.35
CA GLY A 14 -4.95 -4.24 1.71
C GLY A 14 -4.48 -3.45 0.49
N LEU A 15 -3.92 -4.13 -0.52
CA LEU A 15 -3.52 -3.52 -1.80
C LEU A 15 -4.71 -2.92 -2.55
N ALA A 16 -5.87 -3.60 -2.57
CA ALA A 16 -7.08 -3.06 -3.18
C ALA A 16 -7.54 -1.76 -2.49
N LEU A 17 -7.50 -1.72 -1.15
CA LEU A 17 -7.79 -0.50 -0.39
C LEU A 17 -6.75 0.60 -0.67
N ALA A 18 -5.47 0.26 -0.63
CA ALA A 18 -4.36 1.19 -0.85
C ALA A 18 -4.47 1.85 -2.23
N ARG A 19 -4.79 1.09 -3.28
CA ARG A 19 -5.04 1.61 -4.62
C ARG A 19 -6.22 2.57 -4.65
N ARG A 20 -7.36 2.18 -4.08
CA ARG A 20 -8.58 3.02 -4.03
C ARG A 20 -8.32 4.34 -3.28
N ARG A 21 -7.41 4.33 -2.30
CA ARG A 21 -7.09 5.48 -1.46
C ARG A 21 -5.79 6.21 -1.85
N ARG A 22 -5.09 5.75 -2.90
CA ARG A 22 -3.79 6.29 -3.36
C ARG A 22 -2.73 6.34 -2.24
N LEU A 23 -2.59 5.25 -1.51
CA LEU A 23 -1.61 5.07 -0.42
C LEU A 23 -0.36 4.35 -0.93
N GLY A 24 0.77 4.55 -0.26
CA GLY A 24 2.03 3.83 -0.50
C GLY A 24 2.35 3.67 -2.00
N PRO A 25 2.45 2.44 -2.52
CA PRO A 25 2.83 2.16 -3.92
C PRO A 25 1.92 2.78 -4.98
N PHE A 26 0.68 3.14 -4.62
CA PHE A 26 -0.29 3.71 -5.56
C PHE A 26 -0.38 5.23 -5.44
N ARG A 27 0.41 5.86 -4.56
CA ARG A 27 0.53 7.30 -4.52
C ARG A 27 1.32 7.76 -5.75
N PRO A 28 0.76 8.65 -6.59
CA PRO A 28 1.54 9.24 -7.66
C PRO A 28 2.71 10.00 -7.07
N LEU A 29 3.92 9.69 -7.54
CA LEU A 29 5.05 10.59 -7.41
C LEU A 29 4.61 11.85 -8.14
N ALA A 30 4.44 12.95 -7.40
CA ALA A 30 4.23 14.23 -8.04
C ALA A 30 5.50 14.47 -8.87
N ALA A 31 5.40 14.33 -10.19
CA ALA A 31 6.33 15.00 -11.07
C ALA A 31 6.25 16.48 -10.70
N ASP A 32 7.39 17.11 -10.45
CA ASP A 32 7.51 18.56 -10.28
C ASP A 32 7.21 19.13 -8.88
N ASP A 33 7.94 18.68 -7.85
CA ASP A 33 8.19 19.54 -6.68
C ASP A 33 9.70 19.80 -6.53
N GLU A 34 10.30 20.34 -7.60
CA GLU A 34 11.54 21.12 -7.50
C GLU A 34 11.26 22.38 -6.68
N GLY A 35 11.25 22.26 -5.34
CA GLY A 35 11.42 23.42 -4.46
C GLY A 35 10.42 23.63 -3.33
N THR A 36 9.34 22.85 -3.23
CA THR A 36 8.51 22.86 -2.01
C THR A 36 8.87 21.65 -1.18
N SER A 37 9.12 21.83 0.13
CA SER A 37 9.23 20.72 1.07
C SER A 37 7.89 19.98 1.09
N GLY A 38 7.72 19.02 0.19
CA GLY A 38 6.60 18.11 0.16
C GLY A 38 6.44 17.44 1.52
N PRO A 39 5.26 16.89 1.81
CA PRO A 39 5.06 16.17 3.07
C PRO A 39 6.13 15.09 3.23
N ASP A 40 6.84 15.14 4.35
CA ASP A 40 7.81 14.14 4.79
C ASP A 40 7.31 12.71 4.47
N GLU A 41 8.16 11.93 3.78
CA GLU A 41 7.87 10.55 3.37
C GLU A 41 7.49 9.66 4.55
N GLU A 42 8.11 9.86 5.71
CA GLU A 42 7.80 9.15 6.95
C GLU A 42 6.43 9.59 7.50
N GLY A 43 6.11 10.88 7.51
CA GLY A 43 4.79 11.39 7.86
C GLY A 43 3.68 10.94 6.90
N LEU A 44 3.97 10.72 5.62
CA LEU A 44 3.07 10.07 4.67
C LEU A 44 2.89 8.58 4.99
N ARG A 45 3.98 7.87 5.27
CA ARG A 45 3.99 6.45 5.62
C ARG A 45 3.20 6.17 6.90
N GLN A 46 3.35 7.00 7.93
CA GLN A 46 2.57 6.89 9.16
C GLN A 46 1.08 7.11 8.94
N ARG A 47 0.71 8.06 8.07
CA ARG A 47 -0.69 8.27 7.68
C ARG A 47 -1.26 7.06 6.96
N ASP A 48 -0.50 6.46 6.05
CA ASP A 48 -0.92 5.25 5.32
C ASP A 48 -1.13 4.07 6.28
N LEU A 49 -0.20 3.86 7.21
CA LEU A 49 -0.33 2.84 8.26
C LEU A 49 -1.59 3.08 9.11
N GLY A 50 -1.85 4.33 9.48
CA GLY A 50 -3.06 4.71 10.23
C GLY A 50 -4.36 4.51 9.45
N VAL A 51 -4.34 4.59 8.11
CA VAL A 51 -5.52 4.27 7.28
C VAL A 51 -5.76 2.76 7.23
N LEU A 52 -4.71 1.96 7.03
CA LEU A 52 -4.81 0.49 7.00
C LEU A 52 -5.22 -0.08 8.37
N ALA A 53 -4.65 0.42 9.46
CA ALA A 53 -5.03 0.01 10.81
C ALA A 53 -6.51 0.29 11.11
N ARG A 54 -7.04 1.45 10.71
CA ARG A 54 -8.46 1.78 10.87
C ARG A 54 -9.40 0.95 9.98
N ALA A 55 -8.87 0.36 8.92
CA ALA A 55 -9.60 -0.60 8.10
C ALA A 55 -9.51 -2.04 8.64
N GLY A 56 -8.80 -2.26 9.76
CA GLY A 56 -8.70 -3.56 10.44
C GLY A 56 -7.52 -4.42 10.02
N PHE A 57 -6.60 -3.91 9.19
CA PHE A 57 -5.42 -4.67 8.79
C PHE A 57 -4.38 -4.74 9.92
N ALA A 58 -3.81 -5.93 10.12
CA ALA A 58 -2.70 -6.12 11.04
C ALA A 58 -1.46 -5.29 10.61
N ARG A 59 -0.61 -4.93 11.57
CA ARG A 59 0.52 -4.02 11.33
C ARG A 59 1.52 -4.58 10.33
N ASP A 60 1.80 -5.87 10.37
CA ASP A 60 2.67 -6.59 9.44
C ASP A 60 2.11 -6.58 8.01
N VAL A 61 0.81 -6.86 7.85
CA VAL A 61 0.12 -6.73 6.55
C VAL A 61 0.20 -5.29 6.04
N ALA A 62 -0.08 -4.32 6.89
CA ALA A 62 -0.03 -2.90 6.52
C ALA A 62 1.37 -2.46 6.08
N LEU A 63 2.41 -2.90 6.78
CA LEU A 63 3.80 -2.65 6.41
C LEU A 63 4.17 -3.29 5.07
N ARG A 64 3.74 -4.53 4.84
CA ARG A 64 3.97 -5.24 3.58
C ARG A 64 3.27 -4.55 2.41
N VAL A 65 2.03 -4.06 2.60
CA VAL A 65 1.28 -3.31 1.57
C VAL A 65 1.95 -1.99 1.23
N ILE A 66 2.37 -1.19 2.23
CA ILE A 66 2.94 0.15 2.00
C ILE A 66 4.39 0.08 1.51
N GLY A 67 5.12 -0.96 1.92
CA GLY A 67 6.51 -1.20 1.50
C GLY A 67 6.65 -2.00 0.22
N MET A 68 5.56 -2.34 -0.46
CA MET A 68 5.61 -3.05 -1.74
C MET A 68 5.97 -2.06 -2.85
N GLU A 69 6.77 -2.51 -3.82
CA GLU A 69 7.05 -1.74 -5.02
C GLU A 69 5.79 -1.55 -5.87
N ALA A 70 5.70 -0.40 -6.54
CA ALA A 70 4.51 -0.02 -7.30
C ALA A 70 4.17 -1.02 -8.41
N GLU A 71 5.18 -1.56 -9.10
CA GLU A 71 5.01 -2.54 -10.16
C GLU A 71 4.44 -3.86 -9.65
N ASP A 72 5.03 -4.42 -8.58
CA ASP A 72 4.57 -5.66 -7.94
C ASP A 72 3.15 -5.50 -7.37
N ALA A 73 2.90 -4.39 -6.68
CA ALA A 73 1.60 -4.04 -6.13
C ALA A 73 0.53 -3.96 -7.22
N MET A 74 0.85 -3.35 -8.37
CA MET A 74 -0.06 -3.30 -9.52
C MET A 74 -0.30 -4.68 -10.12
N ALA A 75 0.74 -5.50 -10.30
CA ALA A 75 0.62 -6.84 -10.86
C ALA A 75 -0.34 -7.71 -10.03
N LEU A 76 -0.22 -7.68 -8.70
CA LEU A 76 -1.08 -8.42 -7.78
C LEU A 76 -2.54 -7.95 -7.84
N VAL A 77 -2.78 -6.63 -7.89
CA VAL A 77 -4.15 -6.10 -8.01
C VAL A 77 -4.79 -6.45 -9.35
N ILE A 78 -4.01 -6.51 -10.44
CA ILE A 78 -4.50 -6.94 -11.75
C ILE A 78 -4.88 -8.43 -11.70
N ALA A 79 -4.00 -9.28 -11.18
CA ALA A 79 -4.24 -10.71 -11.06
C ALA A 79 -5.50 -11.03 -10.25
N LEU A 80 -5.74 -10.29 -9.15
CA LEU A 80 -6.96 -10.43 -8.34
C LEU A 80 -8.25 -10.18 -9.12
N LYS A 81 -8.24 -9.23 -10.08
CA LYS A 81 -9.44 -8.89 -10.87
C LYS A 81 -9.73 -9.89 -12.00
N SER A 82 -8.76 -10.73 -12.34
CA SER A 82 -8.86 -11.76 -13.37
C SER A 82 -9.20 -13.15 -12.81
N SER A 83 -9.34 -13.28 -11.49
CA SER A 83 -9.67 -14.51 -10.79
C SER A 83 -11.16 -14.65 -10.48
#